data_AF-A0A813KKL7-F1
#
_entry.id   AF-A0A813KKL7-F1
#
_cell.length_a   1.000
_cell.length_b   1.000
_cell.length_c   1.000
_cell.angle_alpha   90.00
_cell.angle_beta   90.00
_cell.angle_gamma   90.00
#
_symmetry.space_group_name_H-M   'P 1'
#
loop_
_entity.id
_entity.type
_entity.pdbx_description
1 polymer ?
#
loop_
_entity_poly.entity_id
_entity_poly.type
_entity_poly.pdbx_seq_one_letter_code
_entity_poly.pdbx_strand_id
1 'polypeptide(L)'
;MATSSGDMSAPAAAALAASAASAGASSLSLNMGWLIFVTGMIAAATLDVMVVSRPSQLAREGAVAGGGFRCCSGPPWPVFARQIAFWLVSGMLFMLFVWQLLGSAEAGSWLYGYFLEYTLSIDNLFVFQLIFKAYSTPEQQVERALFWGILAAVLLRLVFFGVGTGILALGFIARLVFGLILVYSGFKTFTESGDDEDDDPSQNMLVRCVSRLLPLHDSYGQEPDFF
;
A
#
# COMPACT_ATOMS: atom_id res chain seq x y z
N MET A 1 -1.00 48.01 -49.48
CA MET A 1 -1.66 49.06 -48.68
C MET A 1 -1.98 48.45 -47.33
N ALA A 2 -1.28 48.92 -46.30
CA ALA A 2 -1.44 48.76 -44.85
C ALA A 2 -1.92 47.41 -44.26
N THR A 3 -1.01 46.77 -43.55
CA THR A 3 -1.24 45.85 -42.43
C THR A 3 -2.08 46.53 -41.34
N SER A 4 -3.28 46.03 -41.05
CA SER A 4 -4.06 46.45 -39.88
C SER A 4 -3.62 45.65 -38.66
N SER A 5 -2.61 46.19 -37.98
CA SER A 5 -2.12 45.76 -36.68
C SER A 5 -2.74 46.65 -35.59
N GLY A 6 -3.35 46.04 -34.59
CA GLY A 6 -3.63 46.69 -33.30
C GLY A 6 -5.11 47.01 -33.06
N ASP A 7 -5.80 46.13 -32.33
CA ASP A 7 -6.50 46.49 -31.10
C ASP A 7 -7.21 45.25 -30.52
N MET A 8 -6.43 44.29 -30.02
CA MET A 8 -6.91 43.42 -28.94
C MET A 8 -6.77 44.22 -27.65
N SER A 9 -7.90 44.77 -27.25
CA SER A 9 -8.12 45.69 -26.14
C SER A 9 -7.35 45.31 -24.86
N ALA A 10 -6.56 46.26 -24.33
CA ALA A 10 -5.90 46.22 -23.03
C ALA A 10 -6.66 45.52 -21.87
N PRO A 11 -8.01 45.62 -21.73
CA PRO A 11 -8.75 44.85 -20.73
C PRO A 11 -8.65 43.32 -20.86
N ALA A 12 -8.53 42.75 -22.07
CA ALA A 12 -8.43 41.31 -22.25
C ALA A 12 -7.08 40.75 -21.78
N ALA A 13 -5.99 41.48 -22.05
CA ALA A 13 -4.65 41.15 -21.56
C ALA A 13 -4.56 41.27 -20.02
N ALA A 14 -5.20 42.28 -19.44
CA ALA A 14 -5.28 42.45 -17.99
C ALA A 14 -6.11 41.33 -17.31
N ALA A 15 -7.20 40.88 -17.93
CA ALA A 15 -8.01 39.76 -17.43
C ALA A 15 -7.28 38.42 -17.51
N LEU A 16 -6.51 38.16 -18.57
CA LEU A 16 -5.65 36.99 -18.70
C LEU A 16 -4.48 37.01 -17.70
N ALA A 17 -3.88 38.18 -17.45
CA ALA A 17 -2.84 38.33 -16.44
C ALA A 17 -3.39 38.13 -15.01
N ALA A 18 -4.60 38.61 -14.73
CA ALA A 18 -5.28 38.41 -13.44
C ALA A 18 -5.68 36.94 -13.22
N SER A 19 -6.19 36.26 -14.26
CA SER A 19 -6.50 34.82 -14.16
C SER A 19 -5.23 33.98 -14.00
N ALA A 20 -4.15 34.30 -14.72
CA ALA A 20 -2.85 33.65 -14.56
C ALA A 20 -2.21 33.91 -13.18
N ALA A 21 -2.35 35.11 -12.62
CA ALA A 21 -1.88 35.43 -11.28
C ALA A 21 -2.69 34.68 -10.20
N SER A 22 -4.01 34.54 -10.38
CA SER A 22 -4.85 33.76 -9.48
C SER A 22 -4.58 32.25 -9.57
N ALA A 23 -4.27 31.73 -10.77
CA ALA A 23 -3.84 30.35 -10.99
C ALA A 23 -2.43 30.09 -10.43
N GLY A 24 -1.55 31.09 -10.51
CA GLY A 24 -0.23 31.08 -9.87
C GLY A 24 -0.33 31.08 -8.34
N ALA A 25 -1.23 31.87 -7.77
CA ALA A 25 -1.46 31.92 -6.33
C ALA A 25 -2.12 30.64 -5.79
N SER A 26 -3.09 30.07 -6.52
CA SER A 26 -3.73 28.81 -6.16
C SER A 26 -2.77 27.63 -6.30
N SER A 27 -1.94 27.58 -7.36
CA SER A 27 -0.89 26.57 -7.49
C SER A 27 0.20 26.72 -6.41
N LEU A 28 0.61 27.93 -6.03
CA LEU A 28 1.53 28.13 -4.91
C LEU A 28 0.92 27.64 -3.59
N SER A 29 -0.37 27.91 -3.34
CA SER A 29 -1.07 27.44 -2.13
C SER A 29 -1.20 25.90 -2.09
N LEU A 30 -1.47 25.27 -3.23
CA LEU A 30 -1.52 23.81 -3.39
C LEU A 30 -0.14 23.17 -3.19
N ASN A 31 0.90 23.75 -3.77
CA ASN A 31 2.27 23.30 -3.61
C ASN A 31 2.74 23.46 -2.16
N MET A 32 2.34 24.55 -1.49
CA MET A 32 2.67 24.81 -0.09
C MET A 32 1.95 23.83 0.84
N GLY A 33 0.67 23.52 0.58
CA GLY A 33 -0.08 22.49 1.31
C GLY A 33 0.54 21.10 1.15
N TRP A 34 0.94 20.73 -0.06
CA TRP A 34 1.65 19.47 -0.34
C TRP A 34 3.00 19.38 0.38
N LEU A 35 3.78 20.47 0.39
CA LEU A 35 5.05 20.50 1.10
C LEU A 35 4.89 20.38 2.61
N ILE A 36 3.90 21.07 3.20
CA ILE A 36 3.58 20.94 4.64
C ILE A 36 3.18 19.50 4.96
N PHE A 37 2.33 18.90 4.12
CA PHE A 37 1.90 17.51 4.29
C PHE A 37 3.08 16.53 4.23
N VAL A 38 3.91 16.61 3.19
CA VAL A 38 5.07 15.72 3.00
C VAL A 38 6.09 15.91 4.12
N THR A 39 6.35 17.16 4.52
CA THR A 39 7.26 17.46 5.63
C THR A 39 6.73 16.88 6.94
N GLY A 40 5.42 17.01 7.20
CA GLY A 40 4.75 16.41 8.35
C GLY A 40 4.86 14.88 8.36
N MET A 41 4.67 14.24 7.20
CA MET A 41 4.82 12.78 7.04
C MET A 41 6.26 12.32 7.29
N ILE A 42 7.26 13.02 6.74
CA ILE A 42 8.68 12.71 6.98
C ILE A 42 9.03 12.89 8.46
N ALA A 43 8.53 13.95 9.10
CA ALA A 43 8.75 14.19 10.52
C ALA A 43 8.11 13.10 11.39
N ALA A 44 6.87 12.70 11.09
CA ALA A 44 6.19 11.60 11.79
C ALA A 44 6.91 10.26 11.61
N ALA A 45 7.38 9.95 10.39
CA ALA A 45 8.18 8.76 10.12
C ALA A 45 9.52 8.79 10.88
N THR A 46 10.18 9.94 10.94
CA THR A 46 11.42 10.11 11.70
C THR A 46 11.18 9.90 13.20
N LEU A 47 10.07 10.41 13.73
CA LEU A 47 9.67 10.21 15.12
C LEU A 47 9.35 8.73 15.41
N ASP A 48 8.66 8.04 14.50
CA ASP A 48 8.41 6.59 14.62
C ASP A 48 9.73 5.79 14.73
N VAL A 49 10.67 6.06 13.81
CA VAL A 49 11.98 5.40 13.80
C VAL A 49 12.77 5.69 15.09
N MET A 50 12.75 6.94 15.55
CA MET A 50 13.60 7.35 16.67
C MET A 50 13.00 7.12 18.05
N VAL A 51 11.67 7.09 18.21
CA VAL A 51 11.04 7.06 19.54
C VAL A 51 10.19 5.81 19.71
N VAL A 52 9.33 5.53 18.74
CA VAL A 52 8.30 4.49 18.88
C VAL A 52 8.85 3.10 18.62
N SER A 53 9.74 2.95 17.62
CA SER A 53 10.31 1.68 17.19
C SER A 53 11.66 1.33 17.84
N ARG A 54 12.37 2.28 18.47
CA ARG A 54 13.61 1.97 19.21
C ARG A 54 13.51 0.80 20.19
N PRO A 55 12.45 0.68 21.01
CA PRO A 55 12.36 -0.42 21.97
C PRO A 55 12.11 -1.78 21.32
N SER A 56 11.47 -1.84 20.15
CA SER A 56 11.23 -3.10 19.44
C SER A 56 12.51 -3.61 18.74
N GLN A 57 13.33 -2.70 18.23
CA GLN A 57 14.62 -3.03 17.60
C GLN A 57 15.60 -3.60 18.63
N LEU A 58 15.75 -2.95 19.79
CA LEU A 58 16.65 -3.41 20.85
C LEU A 58 16.24 -4.78 21.41
N ALA A 59 14.93 -5.04 21.51
CA ALA A 59 14.42 -6.33 21.93
C ALA A 59 14.76 -7.45 20.93
N ARG A 60 14.72 -7.15 19.62
CA ARG A 60 15.11 -8.09 18.56
C ARG A 60 16.62 -8.34 18.54
N GLU A 61 17.42 -7.30 18.58
CA GLU A 61 18.89 -7.42 18.58
C GLU A 61 19.39 -8.18 19.81
N GLY A 62 18.82 -7.92 21.00
CA GLY A 62 19.14 -8.66 22.22
C GLY A 62 18.73 -10.14 22.15
N ALA A 63 17.62 -10.46 21.48
CA ALA A 63 17.19 -11.84 21.26
C ALA A 63 18.09 -12.60 20.27
N VAL A 64 18.58 -11.92 19.22
CA VAL A 64 19.53 -12.51 18.25
C VAL A 64 20.93 -12.65 18.84
N ALA A 65 21.41 -11.65 19.59
CA ALA A 65 22.74 -11.69 20.23
C ALA A 65 22.84 -12.71 21.38
N GLY A 66 21.71 -13.09 21.98
CA GLY A 66 21.64 -14.05 23.11
C GLY A 66 21.74 -15.53 22.74
N GLY A 67 21.90 -15.88 21.46
CA GLY A 67 21.99 -17.27 21.01
C GLY A 67 20.67 -18.02 21.13
N GLY A 68 19.85 -17.95 20.08
CA GLY A 68 18.71 -18.83 19.88
C GLY A 68 17.35 -18.16 20.09
N PHE A 69 16.52 -18.26 19.06
CA PHE A 69 15.08 -17.98 19.05
C PHE A 69 14.40 -18.87 20.12
N ARG A 70 14.32 -18.40 21.36
CA ARG A 70 13.55 -19.07 22.41
C ARG A 70 12.08 -18.77 22.14
N CYS A 71 11.40 -19.72 21.53
CA CYS A 71 10.06 -19.68 20.90
C CYS A 71 8.86 -19.19 21.76
N CYS A 72 9.04 -18.61 22.95
CA CYS A 72 7.91 -18.22 23.81
C CYS A 72 7.91 -16.76 24.31
N SER A 73 8.83 -15.91 23.89
CA SER A 73 8.80 -14.49 24.29
C SER A 73 9.24 -13.55 23.16
N GLY A 74 8.37 -13.39 22.15
CA GLY A 74 8.45 -12.21 21.28
C GLY A 74 8.35 -10.92 22.12
N PRO A 75 8.71 -9.74 21.56
CA PRO A 75 8.53 -8.48 22.26
C PRO A 75 7.07 -8.36 22.72
N PRO A 76 6.82 -7.88 23.95
CA PRO A 76 5.49 -7.95 24.54
C PRO A 76 4.51 -7.16 23.67
N TRP A 77 3.28 -7.68 23.50
CA TRP A 77 2.23 -7.06 22.69
C TRP A 77 2.04 -5.54 22.86
N PRO A 78 2.32 -4.90 24.03
CA PRO A 78 2.24 -3.45 24.17
C PRO A 78 3.22 -2.69 23.26
N VAL A 79 4.34 -3.30 22.87
CA VAL A 79 5.34 -2.68 21.99
C VAL A 79 4.79 -2.53 20.57
N PHE A 80 4.16 -3.58 20.02
CA PHE A 80 3.50 -3.52 18.73
C PHE A 80 2.25 -2.65 18.76
N ALA A 81 1.45 -2.76 19.82
CA ALA A 81 0.26 -1.95 20.01
C ALA A 81 0.59 -0.45 20.01
N ARG A 82 1.71 -0.05 20.63
CA ARG A 82 2.18 1.35 20.59
C ARG A 82 2.46 1.84 19.17
N GLN A 83 3.05 1.01 18.32
CA GLN A 83 3.38 1.40 16.95
C GLN A 83 2.13 1.51 16.07
N ILE A 84 1.20 0.56 16.20
CA ILE A 84 -0.11 0.61 15.52
C ILE A 84 -0.89 1.84 16.00
N ALA A 85 -0.94 2.08 17.31
CA ALA A 85 -1.62 3.23 17.88
C ALA A 85 -1.02 4.56 17.41
N PHE A 86 0.31 4.67 17.31
CA PHE A 86 0.97 5.88 16.81
C PHE A 86 0.52 6.24 15.40
N TRP A 87 0.58 5.29 14.46
CA TRP A 87 0.19 5.52 13.07
C TRP A 87 -1.33 5.73 12.91
N LEU A 88 -2.15 5.05 13.71
CA LEU A 88 -3.60 5.22 13.72
C LEU A 88 -4.00 6.61 14.25
N VAL A 89 -3.42 7.04 15.37
CA VAL A 89 -3.66 8.37 15.94
C VAL A 89 -3.13 9.45 15.02
N SER A 90 -1.95 9.28 14.41
CA SER A 90 -1.41 10.22 13.43
C SER A 90 -2.35 10.41 12.23
N GLY A 91 -2.92 9.31 11.73
CA GLY A 91 -3.94 9.37 10.68
C GLY A 91 -5.17 10.16 11.13
N MET A 92 -5.74 9.82 12.28
CA MET A 92 -6.93 10.50 12.81
C MET A 92 -6.69 11.99 13.11
N LEU A 93 -5.50 12.37 13.60
CA LEU A 93 -5.13 13.76 13.78
C LEU A 93 -5.07 14.51 12.45
N PHE A 94 -4.54 13.87 11.41
CA PHE A 94 -4.53 14.45 10.07
C PHE A 94 -5.95 14.56 9.48
N MET A 95 -6.84 13.60 9.75
CA MET A 95 -8.27 13.73 9.41
C MET A 95 -8.88 14.99 10.04
N LEU A 96 -8.61 15.24 11.32
CA LEU A 96 -9.09 16.44 12.01
C LEU A 96 -8.52 17.71 11.38
N PHE A 97 -7.25 17.70 10.98
CA PHE A 97 -6.63 18.81 10.25
C PHE A 97 -7.31 19.07 8.90
N VAL A 98 -7.59 18.01 8.12
CA VAL A 98 -8.36 18.11 6.86
C VAL A 98 -9.77 18.63 7.11
N TRP A 99 -10.42 18.17 8.19
CA TRP A 99 -11.76 18.62 8.56
C TRP A 99 -11.83 20.12 8.83
N GLN A 100 -10.82 20.68 9.53
CA GLN A 100 -10.75 22.11 9.83
C GLN A 100 -10.49 22.98 8.57
N LEU A 101 -9.78 22.45 7.58
CA LEU A 101 -9.37 23.21 6.39
C LEU A 101 -10.33 23.06 5.20
N LEU A 102 -10.85 21.85 4.96
CA LEU A 102 -11.63 21.50 3.77
C LEU A 102 -13.07 21.07 4.09
N GLY A 103 -13.42 20.90 5.37
CA GLY A 103 -14.77 20.54 5.81
C GLY A 103 -15.02 19.04 5.91
N SER A 104 -16.26 18.66 6.26
CA SER A 104 -16.64 17.29 6.63
C SER A 104 -16.65 16.31 5.45
N ALA A 105 -16.95 16.78 4.24
CA ALA A 105 -16.97 15.94 3.04
C ALA A 105 -15.57 15.39 2.72
N GLU A 106 -14.56 16.27 2.68
CA GLU A 106 -13.17 15.86 2.39
C GLU A 106 -12.54 15.05 3.53
N ALA A 107 -12.89 15.36 4.78
CA ALA A 107 -12.48 14.53 5.92
C ALA A 107 -13.07 13.10 5.83
N GLY A 108 -14.31 12.97 5.36
CA GLY A 108 -14.94 11.69 5.07
C GLY A 108 -14.20 10.94 3.95
N SER A 109 -13.89 11.60 2.84
CA SER A 109 -13.09 11.05 1.75
C SER A 109 -11.72 10.56 2.21
N TRP A 110 -11.04 11.33 3.07
CA TRP A 110 -9.78 10.92 3.68
C TRP A 110 -9.95 9.64 4.50
N LEU A 111 -10.99 9.58 5.35
CA LEU A 111 -11.22 8.42 6.22
C LEU A 111 -11.52 7.16 5.40
N TYR A 112 -12.35 7.27 4.36
CA TYR A 112 -12.60 6.18 3.43
C TYR A 112 -11.32 5.72 2.74
N GLY A 113 -10.49 6.66 2.26
CA GLY A 113 -9.19 6.35 1.67
C GLY A 113 -8.27 5.64 2.66
N TYR A 114 -8.17 6.14 3.89
CA TYR A 114 -7.33 5.56 4.95
C TYR A 114 -7.73 4.11 5.27
N PHE A 115 -9.02 3.83 5.44
CA PHE A 115 -9.49 2.47 5.69
C PHE A 115 -9.32 1.55 4.48
N LEU A 116 -9.55 2.06 3.27
CA LEU A 116 -9.37 1.29 2.04
C LEU A 116 -7.91 0.86 1.91
N GLU A 117 -6.97 1.79 2.10
CA GLU A 117 -5.53 1.51 2.09
C GLU A 117 -5.11 0.50 3.16
N TYR A 118 -5.65 0.62 4.37
CA TYR A 118 -5.38 -0.31 5.46
C TYR A 118 -5.88 -1.73 5.15
N THR A 119 -7.11 -1.84 4.64
CA THR A 119 -7.73 -3.13 4.28
C THR A 119 -6.96 -3.80 3.13
N LEU A 120 -6.58 -3.02 2.11
CA LEU A 120 -5.84 -3.54 0.95
C LEU A 120 -4.41 -3.96 1.32
N SER A 121 -3.85 -3.40 2.39
CA SER A 121 -2.54 -3.83 2.93
C SER A 121 -2.64 -5.14 3.72
N ILE A 122 -3.74 -5.36 4.46
CA ILE A 122 -4.00 -6.60 5.20
C ILE A 122 -4.24 -7.78 4.26
N ASP A 123 -4.95 -7.55 3.15
CA ASP A 123 -5.20 -8.56 2.11
C ASP A 123 -3.90 -9.20 1.60
N ASN A 124 -2.89 -8.36 1.33
CA ASN A 124 -1.56 -8.83 0.89
C ASN A 124 -0.86 -9.69 1.94
N LEU A 125 -0.97 -9.36 3.24
CA LEU A 125 -0.37 -10.15 4.31
C LEU A 125 -1.04 -11.53 4.42
N PHE A 126 -2.35 -11.61 4.22
CA PHE A 126 -3.08 -12.87 4.27
C PHE A 126 -2.66 -13.82 3.14
N VAL A 127 -2.53 -13.30 1.93
CA VAL A 127 -2.05 -14.08 0.77
C VAL A 127 -0.67 -14.68 1.05
N PHE A 128 0.28 -13.90 1.59
CA PHE A 128 1.60 -14.42 1.91
C PHE A 128 1.57 -15.51 3.00
N GLN A 129 0.74 -15.35 4.03
CA GLN A 129 0.58 -16.37 5.08
C GLN A 129 0.01 -17.68 4.51
N LEU A 130 -0.98 -17.61 3.61
CA LEU A 130 -1.51 -18.80 2.93
C LEU A 130 -0.44 -19.49 2.08
N ILE A 131 0.34 -18.74 1.31
CA ILE A 131 1.40 -19.30 0.45
C ILE A 131 2.47 -20.00 1.30
N PHE A 132 2.99 -19.34 2.35
CA PHE A 132 4.02 -19.96 3.19
C PHE A 132 3.51 -21.19 3.94
N LYS A 133 2.23 -21.20 4.33
CA LYS A 133 1.59 -22.36 4.93
C LYS A 133 1.45 -23.51 3.92
N ALA A 134 1.04 -23.21 2.69
CA ALA A 134 0.88 -24.21 1.63
C ALA A 134 2.21 -24.86 1.23
N TYR A 135 3.31 -24.09 1.18
CA TYR A 135 4.63 -24.58 0.78
C TYR A 135 5.55 -24.98 1.93
N SER A 136 5.06 -24.95 3.18
CA SER A 136 5.84 -25.26 4.39
C SER A 136 7.23 -24.60 4.39
N THR A 137 7.29 -23.31 4.03
CA THR A 137 8.56 -22.61 3.80
C THR A 137 9.36 -22.46 5.10
N PRO A 138 10.65 -22.87 5.15
CA PRO A 138 11.50 -22.71 6.32
C PRO A 138 11.67 -21.22 6.73
N GLU A 139 11.65 -20.93 8.03
CA GLU A 139 11.66 -19.55 8.57
C GLU A 139 12.82 -18.68 8.06
N GLN A 140 13.96 -19.28 7.73
CA GLN A 140 15.17 -18.59 7.25
C GLN A 140 15.00 -17.99 5.84
N GLN A 141 14.07 -18.53 5.04
CA GLN A 141 13.82 -18.07 3.67
C GLN A 141 12.59 -17.16 3.56
N VAL A 142 11.76 -17.10 4.60
CA VAL A 142 10.52 -16.31 4.64
C VAL A 142 10.79 -14.83 4.45
N GLU A 143 11.82 -14.26 5.09
CA GLU A 143 12.11 -12.82 4.99
C GLU A 143 12.44 -12.40 3.54
N ARG A 144 13.23 -13.22 2.83
CA ARG A 144 13.62 -12.97 1.44
C ARG A 144 12.44 -13.15 0.49
N ALA A 145 11.66 -14.21 0.68
CA ALA A 145 10.45 -14.46 -0.10
C ALA A 145 9.40 -13.37 0.10
N LEU A 146 9.25 -12.87 1.33
CA LEU A 146 8.33 -11.78 1.66
C LEU A 146 8.76 -10.46 1.01
N PHE A 147 10.06 -10.15 0.96
CA PHE A 147 10.56 -8.96 0.27
C PHE A 147 10.21 -8.97 -1.22
N TRP A 148 10.51 -10.07 -1.92
CA TRP A 148 10.17 -10.22 -3.34
C TRP A 148 8.66 -10.26 -3.56
N GLY A 149 7.91 -10.90 -2.66
CA GLY A 149 6.45 -10.94 -2.69
C GLY A 149 5.83 -9.54 -2.58
N ILE A 150 6.28 -8.72 -1.62
CA ILE A 150 5.81 -7.34 -1.45
C ILE A 150 6.15 -6.50 -2.68
N LEU A 151 7.37 -6.63 -3.23
CA LEU A 151 7.76 -5.90 -4.43
C LEU A 151 6.87 -6.25 -5.62
N ALA A 152 6.61 -7.55 -5.84
CA ALA A 152 5.71 -8.03 -6.87
C ALA A 152 4.26 -7.57 -6.64
N ALA A 153 3.77 -7.61 -5.40
CA ALA A 153 2.42 -7.18 -5.03
C ALA A 153 2.22 -5.67 -5.26
N VAL A 154 3.20 -4.84 -4.91
CA VAL A 154 3.17 -3.40 -5.18
C VAL A 154 3.14 -3.13 -6.69
N LEU A 155 3.99 -3.82 -7.47
CA LEU A 155 3.99 -3.67 -8.93
C LEU A 155 2.66 -4.11 -9.56
N LEU A 156 2.14 -5.27 -9.16
CA LEU A 156 0.83 -5.74 -9.59
C LEU A 156 -0.26 -4.73 -9.22
N ARG A 157 -0.20 -4.14 -8.02
CA ARG A 157 -1.14 -3.13 -7.55
C ARG A 157 -1.11 -1.88 -8.43
N LEU A 158 0.07 -1.41 -8.84
CA LEU A 158 0.19 -0.27 -9.75
C LEU A 158 -0.43 -0.58 -11.13
N VAL A 159 -0.17 -1.77 -11.66
CA VAL A 159 -0.75 -2.23 -12.94
C VAL A 159 -2.27 -2.37 -12.82
N PHE A 160 -2.75 -3.05 -11.79
CA PHE A 160 -4.17 -3.27 -11.53
C PHE A 160 -4.91 -1.96 -11.28
N PHE A 161 -4.30 -0.99 -10.60
CA PHE A 161 -4.88 0.33 -10.43
C PHE A 161 -4.96 1.08 -11.77
N GLY A 162 -3.91 1.05 -12.58
CA GLY A 162 -3.91 1.66 -13.91
C GLY A 162 -4.97 1.06 -14.84
N VAL A 163 -5.05 -0.26 -14.92
CA VAL A 163 -6.04 -0.97 -15.75
C VAL A 163 -7.45 -0.86 -15.15
N GLY A 164 -7.55 -1.03 -13.84
CA GLY A 164 -8.79 -1.03 -13.08
C GLY A 164 -9.51 0.31 -13.15
N THR A 165 -8.80 1.44 -13.03
CA THR A 165 -9.41 2.77 -13.23
C THR A 165 -10.02 2.90 -14.62
N GLY A 166 -9.38 2.36 -15.66
CA GLY A 166 -9.95 2.25 -17.00
C GLY A 166 -11.25 1.45 -17.03
N ILE A 167 -11.26 0.24 -16.46
CA ILE A 167 -12.46 -0.63 -16.38
C ILE A 167 -13.60 0.05 -15.61
N LEU A 168 -13.30 0.70 -14.48
CA LEU A 168 -14.30 1.38 -13.65
C LEU A 168 -14.88 2.63 -14.33
N ALA A 169 -14.17 3.21 -15.30
CA ALA A 169 -14.64 4.34 -16.10
C ALA A 169 -15.67 3.94 -17.17
N LEU A 170 -15.77 2.64 -17.55
CA LEU A 170 -16.74 2.17 -18.54
C LEU A 170 -18.21 2.29 -18.08
N GLY A 171 -18.47 2.44 -16.78
CA GLY A 171 -19.80 2.71 -16.24
C GLY A 171 -20.16 1.88 -15.02
N PHE A 172 -21.35 2.14 -14.46
CA PHE A 172 -21.81 1.51 -13.21
C PHE A 172 -21.89 -0.03 -13.30
N ILE A 173 -22.34 -0.56 -14.43
CA ILE A 173 -22.45 -2.02 -14.64
C ILE A 173 -21.06 -2.68 -14.60
N ALA A 174 -20.05 -2.07 -15.22
CA ALA A 174 -18.67 -2.58 -15.19
C ALA A 174 -18.13 -2.62 -13.75
N ARG A 175 -18.38 -1.55 -12.96
CA ARG A 175 -18.00 -1.52 -11.54
C ARG A 175 -18.66 -2.63 -10.72
N LEU A 176 -19.95 -2.88 -10.95
CA LEU A 176 -20.71 -3.87 -10.20
C LEU A 176 -20.30 -5.30 -10.56
N VAL A 177 -20.11 -5.60 -11.86
CA VAL A 177 -19.60 -6.90 -12.33
C VAL A 177 -18.20 -7.15 -11.81
N PHE A 178 -17.31 -6.17 -11.89
CA PHE A 178 -15.96 -6.28 -11.38
C PHE A 178 -15.91 -6.52 -9.87
N GLY A 179 -16.70 -5.77 -9.09
CA GLY A 179 -16.84 -5.99 -7.65
C GLY A 179 -17.40 -7.37 -7.33
N LEU A 180 -18.38 -7.87 -8.10
CA LEU A 180 -18.93 -9.21 -7.91
C LEU A 180 -17.91 -10.31 -8.17
N ILE A 181 -17.09 -10.17 -9.22
CA ILE A 181 -16.00 -11.10 -9.52
C ILE A 181 -14.99 -11.16 -8.36
N LEU A 182 -14.65 -10.02 -7.76
CA LEU A 182 -13.74 -9.96 -6.61
C LEU A 182 -14.34 -10.65 -5.37
N VAL A 183 -15.63 -10.39 -5.07
CA VAL A 183 -16.33 -11.06 -3.96
C VAL A 183 -16.38 -12.57 -4.18
N TYR A 184 -16.69 -13.01 -5.40
CA TYR A 184 -16.70 -14.43 -5.74
C TYR A 184 -15.32 -15.07 -5.57
N SER A 185 -14.26 -14.40 -6.03
CA SER A 185 -12.88 -14.89 -5.87
C SER A 185 -12.50 -15.04 -4.40
N GLY A 186 -12.80 -14.04 -3.56
CA GLY A 186 -12.53 -14.10 -2.12
C GLY A 186 -13.33 -15.20 -1.42
N PHE A 187 -14.61 -15.35 -1.77
CA PHE A 187 -15.47 -16.40 -1.21
C PHE A 187 -14.99 -17.80 -1.58
N LYS A 188 -14.57 -18.00 -2.84
CA LYS A 188 -14.01 -19.26 -3.32
C LYS A 188 -12.76 -19.64 -2.54
N THR A 189 -11.81 -18.72 -2.38
CA THR A 189 -10.58 -18.97 -1.61
C THR A 189 -10.86 -19.25 -0.14
N PHE A 190 -11.83 -18.57 0.47
CA PHE A 190 -12.23 -18.85 1.86
C PHE A 190 -12.83 -20.25 2.04
N THR A 191 -13.60 -20.72 1.07
CA THR A 191 -14.26 -22.03 1.12
C THR A 191 -13.28 -23.16 0.82
N GLU A 192 -12.38 -22.99 -0.16
CA GLU A 192 -11.35 -23.98 -0.55
C GLU A 192 -10.20 -24.07 0.46
N SER A 193 -10.10 -23.14 1.42
CA SER A 193 -9.09 -23.21 2.49
C SER A 193 -9.47 -24.17 3.64
N GLY A 194 -10.66 -24.79 3.60
CA GLY A 194 -11.26 -25.55 4.69
C GLY A 194 -11.39 -27.06 4.50
N ASP A 195 -11.18 -27.59 3.29
CA ASP A 195 -11.28 -29.02 2.99
C ASP A 195 -10.06 -29.49 2.18
N ASP A 196 -9.57 -30.67 2.56
CA ASP A 196 -8.59 -31.55 1.91
C ASP A 196 -7.08 -31.28 2.12
N GLU A 197 -6.48 -32.18 2.90
CA GLU A 197 -5.07 -32.32 3.26
C GLU A 197 -4.17 -32.93 2.16
N ASP A 198 -4.62 -33.09 0.91
CA ASP A 198 -3.86 -33.86 -0.10
C ASP A 198 -3.94 -33.32 -1.55
N ASP A 199 -4.28 -32.05 -1.79
CA ASP A 199 -4.16 -31.47 -3.13
C ASP A 199 -2.78 -30.82 -3.32
N ASP A 200 -1.94 -31.46 -4.13
CA ASP A 200 -0.62 -30.98 -4.52
C ASP A 200 -0.73 -29.53 -5.08
N PRO A 201 -0.25 -28.49 -4.36
CA PRO A 201 -0.36 -27.10 -4.79
C PRO A 201 0.30 -26.85 -6.15
N SER A 202 1.22 -27.73 -6.57
CA SER A 202 1.92 -27.66 -7.86
C SER A 202 0.99 -27.84 -9.08
N GLN A 203 -0.18 -28.47 -8.89
CA GLN A 203 -1.16 -28.71 -9.95
C GLN A 203 -2.01 -27.47 -10.29
N ASN A 204 -2.02 -26.46 -9.41
CA ASN A 204 -2.88 -25.31 -9.58
C ASN A 204 -2.43 -24.46 -10.78
N MET A 205 -3.39 -24.04 -11.62
CA MET A 205 -3.11 -23.41 -12.92
C MET A 205 -2.29 -22.12 -12.78
N LEU A 206 -2.44 -21.44 -11.64
CA LEU A 206 -1.66 -20.27 -11.26
C LEU A 206 -0.18 -20.61 -11.01
N VAL A 207 0.08 -21.70 -10.27
CA VAL A 207 1.44 -22.18 -9.95
C VAL A 207 2.15 -22.66 -11.21
N ARG A 208 1.44 -23.33 -12.13
CA ARG A 208 1.96 -23.70 -13.45
C ARG A 208 2.27 -22.52 -14.37
N CYS A 209 1.53 -21.42 -14.22
CA CYS A 209 1.79 -20.21 -15.00
C CYS A 209 3.04 -19.49 -14.49
N VAL A 210 3.19 -19.41 -13.16
CA VAL A 210 4.35 -18.81 -12.50
C VAL A 210 5.60 -19.67 -12.66
N SER A 211 5.49 -21.00 -12.59
CA SER A 211 6.62 -21.94 -12.78
C SER A 211 7.17 -21.96 -14.21
N ARG A 212 6.41 -21.47 -15.19
CA ARG A 212 6.93 -21.24 -16.55
C ARG A 212 7.74 -19.94 -16.66
N LEU A 213 7.45 -18.97 -15.80
CA LEU A 213 8.11 -17.67 -15.83
C LEU A 213 9.33 -17.63 -14.91
N LEU A 214 9.36 -18.48 -13.87
CA LEU A 214 10.44 -18.60 -12.90
C LEU A 214 10.89 -20.07 -12.81
N PRO A 215 12.20 -20.37 -12.96
CA PRO A 215 12.71 -21.73 -12.75
C PRO A 215 12.57 -22.12 -11.27
N LEU A 216 11.55 -22.91 -10.95
CA LEU A 216 11.33 -23.47 -9.62
C LEU A 216 12.13 -24.78 -9.49
N HIS A 217 12.88 -24.93 -8.40
CA HIS A 217 13.49 -26.20 -8.02
C HIS A 217 12.54 -26.96 -7.09
N ASP A 218 12.37 -28.27 -7.31
CA ASP A 218 11.41 -29.13 -6.60
C ASP A 218 11.81 -29.46 -5.15
N SER A 219 12.92 -28.93 -4.63
CA SER A 219 13.34 -29.16 -3.24
C SER A 219 14.16 -28.00 -2.67
N TYR A 220 13.87 -27.65 -1.42
CA TYR A 220 14.71 -26.76 -0.61
C TYR A 220 16.02 -27.49 -0.28
N GLY A 221 17.14 -27.03 -0.84
CA GLY A 221 18.47 -27.50 -0.44
C GLY A 221 18.81 -27.12 1.00
N GLN A 222 19.71 -27.87 1.64
CA GLN A 222 20.22 -27.56 2.99
C GLN A 222 21.09 -26.28 3.04
N GLU A 223 21.52 -25.75 1.89
CA GLU A 223 22.32 -24.53 1.79
C GLU A 223 21.45 -23.32 1.38
N PRO A 224 21.73 -22.11 1.92
CA PRO A 224 20.96 -20.90 1.66
C PRO A 224 21.34 -20.22 0.34
N ASP A 225 21.36 -20.98 -0.75
CA ASP A 225 21.86 -20.54 -2.04
C ASP A 225 20.69 -20.44 -3.03
N PHE A 226 20.46 -19.23 -3.55
CA PHE A 226 19.32 -18.89 -4.42
C PHE A 226 19.66 -19.01 -5.92
N PHE A 227 20.65 -19.84 -6.28
CA PHE A 227 21.04 -20.18 -7.66
C PHE A 227 21.62 -21.59 -7.74
#